data_AF-A0A846C8M6-F1
#
_entry.id   AF-A0A846C8M6-F1
#
_cell.length_a   1.000
_cell.length_b   1.000
_cell.length_c   1.000
_cell.angle_alpha   90.00
_cell.angle_beta   90.00
_cell.angle_gamma   90.00
#
_symmetry.space_group_name_H-M   'P 1'
#
loop_
_entity.id
_entity.type
_entity.pdbx_description
1 polymer ?
#
loop_
_entity_poly.entity_id
_entity_poly.type
_entity_poly.pdbx_seq_one_letter_code
_entity_poly.pdbx_strand_id
1 'polypeptide(L)'
;MYIFFTRCLVTFGFTDLGKEGSLLGLVIGSSPKVIDNDNPPQDNDTAWHLEDFYRYQINDNISINPGILVVINPEHEEDNDTITVGIVRIIFLF
;
A
#
# COMPACT_ATOMS: atom_id res chain seq x y z
N MET A 1 -2.01 17.37 26.26
CA MET A 1 -1.29 17.05 25.02
C MET A 1 -2.05 15.93 24.32
N TYR A 2 -2.87 16.26 23.31
CA TYR A 2 -3.58 15.27 22.50
C TYR A 2 -2.83 15.16 21.17
N ILE A 3 -2.30 13.98 20.86
CA ILE A 3 -1.64 13.72 19.59
C ILE A 3 -2.71 13.14 18.67
N PHE A 4 -3.06 13.85 17.59
CA PHE A 4 -3.95 13.37 16.55
C PHE A 4 -3.14 12.67 15.46
N PHE A 5 -3.58 11.48 15.05
CA PHE A 5 -3.05 10.74 13.91
C PHE A 5 -4.15 10.62 12.85
N THR A 6 -3.97 11.25 11.69
CA THR A 6 -4.88 11.07 10.55
C THR A 6 -4.32 9.95 9.66
N ARG A 7 -4.93 8.77 9.71
CA ARG A 7 -4.62 7.65 8.81
C ARG A 7 -5.80 7.44 7.87
N CYS A 8 -5.60 7.63 6.58
CA CYS A 8 -6.57 7.24 5.57
C CYS A 8 -6.03 6.01 4.84
N LEU A 9 -6.87 5.01 4.66
CA LEU A 9 -6.59 3.83 3.84
C LEU A 9 -7.82 3.57 3.00
N VAL A 10 -7.62 3.51 1.69
CA VAL A 10 -8.66 3.17 0.72
C VAL A 10 -8.21 1.93 -0.03
N THR A 11 -9.07 0.91 -0.04
CA THR A 11 -8.83 -0.33 -0.79
C THR A 11 -9.88 -0.50 -1.86
N PHE A 12 -9.43 -0.73 -3.09
CA PHE A 12 -10.26 -1.19 -4.20
C PHE A 12 -10.00 -2.66 -4.45
N GLY A 13 -11.05 -3.42 -4.70
CA GLY A 13 -10.99 -4.85 -4.99
C GLY A 13 -11.87 -5.20 -6.17
N PHE A 14 -11.31 -5.89 -7.16
CA PHE A 14 -12.04 -6.42 -8.32
C PHE A 14 -11.93 -7.95 -8.30
N THR A 15 -13.06 -8.63 -8.09
CA THR A 15 -13.14 -10.09 -8.11
C THR A 15 -13.32 -10.60 -9.53
N ASP A 16 -12.85 -11.83 -9.77
CA ASP A 16 -13.08 -12.60 -11.00
C ASP A 16 -12.55 -11.95 -12.29
N LEU A 17 -11.47 -11.17 -12.15
CA LEU A 17 -10.83 -10.48 -13.27
C LEU A 17 -9.96 -11.46 -14.09
N GLY A 18 -10.57 -12.06 -15.11
CA GLY A 18 -9.93 -12.95 -16.09
C GLY A 18 -10.04 -14.44 -15.76
N LYS A 19 -10.15 -14.82 -14.48
CA LYS A 19 -10.42 -16.19 -14.05
C LYS A 19 -11.24 -16.22 -12.77
N GLU A 20 -12.15 -17.18 -12.64
CA GLU A 20 -12.92 -17.39 -11.42
C GLU A 20 -11.98 -17.61 -10.22
N GLY A 21 -12.22 -16.87 -9.14
CA GLY A 21 -11.38 -16.89 -7.94
C GLY A 21 -10.14 -15.98 -8.00
N SER A 22 -9.90 -15.27 -9.10
CA SER A 22 -8.87 -14.22 -9.15
C SER A 22 -9.33 -12.94 -8.47
N LEU A 23 -8.39 -12.13 -7.98
CA LEU A 23 -8.67 -10.86 -7.30
C LEU A 23 -7.58 -9.84 -7.62
N LEU A 24 -7.94 -8.68 -8.16
CA LEU A 24 -7.07 -7.51 -8.22
C LEU A 24 -7.36 -6.62 -7.02
N GLY A 25 -6.34 -6.30 -6.24
CA GLY A 25 -6.40 -5.38 -5.12
C GLY A 25 -5.50 -4.16 -5.37
N LEU A 26 -6.00 -2.99 -4.97
CA LEU A 26 -5.25 -1.75 -4.94
C LEU A 26 -5.49 -1.09 -3.58
N VAL A 27 -4.43 -0.70 -2.89
CA VAL A 27 -4.45 -0.07 -1.58
C VAL A 27 -3.68 1.23 -1.66
N ILE A 28 -4.30 2.31 -1.20
CA ILE A 28 -3.68 3.62 -1.09
C ILE A 28 -3.80 4.06 0.36
N GLY A 29 -2.70 4.44 0.98
CA GLY A 29 -2.71 4.91 2.37
C GLY A 29 -1.60 5.88 2.72
N SER A 30 -1.83 6.64 3.78
CA SER A 30 -0.82 7.54 4.37
C SER A 30 -0.27 6.96 5.67
N SER A 31 1.04 7.14 5.87
CA SER A 31 1.69 6.84 7.16
C SER A 31 1.38 7.95 8.18
N PRO A 32 1.19 7.60 9.47
CA PRO A 32 0.83 8.58 10.49
C PRO A 32 1.94 9.60 10.75
N LYS A 33 1.64 10.90 10.66
CA LYS A 33 2.50 12.04 11.06
C LYS A 33 1.96 12.70 12.33
N VAL A 34 2.87 13.21 13.18
CA VAL A 34 2.53 13.99 14.37
C VAL A 34 2.26 15.43 13.95
N ILE A 35 1.04 15.91 14.14
CA ILE A 35 0.56 17.25 13.76
C ILE A 35 0.08 17.96 15.03
N ASP A 36 1.00 18.39 15.90
CA ASP A 36 0.87 19.63 16.69
C ASP A 36 2.10 19.87 17.59
N ASN A 37 2.80 20.97 17.36
CA ASN A 37 3.68 21.64 18.32
C ASN A 37 3.58 23.15 18.04
N ASP A 38 3.62 23.99 19.07
CA ASP A 38 3.08 25.38 19.11
C ASP A 38 3.81 26.43 18.22
N ASN A 39 4.59 25.99 17.21
CA ASN A 39 5.08 26.77 16.06
C ASN A 39 5.79 25.84 15.05
N PRO A 40 5.11 25.05 14.20
CA PRO A 40 5.79 24.18 13.24
C PRO A 40 5.96 24.91 11.89
N PRO A 41 7.10 24.72 11.20
CA PRO A 41 7.16 24.97 9.76
C PRO A 41 6.03 24.17 9.10
N GLN A 42 5.44 24.71 8.05
CA GLN A 42 4.37 24.08 7.30
C GLN A 42 4.91 22.84 6.57
N ASP A 43 4.99 21.74 7.31
CA ASP A 43 5.68 20.53 6.89
C ASP A 43 4.69 19.63 6.14
N ASN A 44 4.46 19.99 4.88
CA ASN A 44 3.48 19.40 3.96
C ASN A 44 3.75 17.94 3.58
N ASP A 45 4.91 17.40 3.97
CA ASP A 45 5.40 16.15 3.42
C ASP A 45 4.76 14.98 4.16
N THR A 46 3.75 14.39 3.52
CA THR A 46 3.04 13.19 4.00
C THR A 46 3.61 11.99 3.26
N ALA A 47 4.09 10.98 3.99
CA ALA A 47 4.53 9.73 3.39
C ALA A 47 3.31 8.91 2.93
N TRP A 48 3.24 8.62 1.63
CA TRP A 48 2.17 7.84 1.02
C TRP A 48 2.70 6.49 0.57
N HIS A 49 1.87 5.47 0.69
CA HIS A 49 2.13 4.17 0.07
C HIS A 49 0.97 3.77 -0.84
N LEU A 50 1.34 3.24 -1.99
CA LEU A 50 0.47 2.61 -2.96
C LEU A 50 0.89 1.15 -3.06
N GLU A 51 -0.03 0.23 -2.82
CA GLU A 51 0.18 -1.19 -3.02
C GLU A 51 -0.82 -1.69 -4.06
N ASP A 52 -0.32 -2.31 -5.12
CA ASP A 52 -1.13 -3.13 -6.00
C ASP A 52 -0.78 -4.61 -5.79
N PHE A 53 -1.76 -5.48 -5.99
CA PHE A 53 -1.53 -6.91 -6.02
C PHE A 53 -2.60 -7.61 -6.84
N TYR A 54 -2.23 -8.69 -7.53
CA TYR A 54 -3.15 -9.50 -8.32
C TYR A 54 -3.04 -10.96 -7.92
N ARG A 55 -4.08 -11.53 -7.31
CA ARG A 55 -4.20 -12.96 -7.10
C ARG A 55 -4.64 -13.65 -8.38
N TYR A 56 -3.73 -14.39 -8.98
CA TYR A 56 -4.00 -15.32 -10.06
C TYR A 56 -4.14 -16.75 -9.53
N GLN A 57 -5.33 -17.33 -9.68
CA GLN A 57 -5.60 -18.72 -9.31
C GLN A 57 -5.11 -19.65 -10.43
N ILE A 58 -4.06 -20.44 -10.20
CA ILE A 58 -3.60 -21.43 -11.19
C ILE A 58 -4.55 -22.64 -11.19
N ASN A 59 -4.83 -23.17 -10.01
CA ASN A 59 -5.80 -24.24 -9.74
C ASN A 59 -6.27 -24.12 -8.28
N ASP A 60 -7.16 -25.00 -7.82
CA ASP A 60 -7.75 -24.92 -6.48
C ASP A 60 -6.71 -24.99 -5.33
N ASN A 61 -5.52 -25.52 -5.62
CA ASN A 61 -4.45 -25.72 -4.65
C ASN A 61 -3.30 -24.72 -4.78
N ILE A 62 -3.20 -23.96 -5.87
CA ILE A 62 -2.05 -23.11 -6.18
C ILE A 62 -2.53 -21.75 -6.66
N SER A 63 -2.06 -20.70 -5.98
CA SER A 63 -2.25 -19.32 -6.42
C SER A 63 -0.93 -18.55 -6.42
N ILE A 64 -0.82 -17.60 -7.33
CA ILE A 64 0.29 -16.64 -7.40
C ILE A 64 -0.28 -15.25 -7.21
N ASN A 65 0.38 -14.45 -6.37
CA ASN A 65 0.00 -13.09 -6.05
C ASN A 65 1.22 -12.19 -6.33
N PRO A 66 1.48 -11.80 -7.60
CA PRO A 66 2.34 -10.66 -7.87
C PRO A 66 1.75 -9.37 -7.27
N GLY A 67 2.61 -8.45 -6.87
CA GLY A 67 2.23 -7.11 -6.46
C GLY A 67 3.41 -6.16 -6.47
N ILE A 68 3.12 -4.87 -6.39
CA ILE A 68 4.08 -3.79 -6.35
C ILE A 68 3.71 -2.86 -5.20
N LEU A 69 4.70 -2.53 -4.38
CA LEU A 69 4.59 -1.51 -3.35
C LEU A 69 5.44 -0.31 -3.74
N VAL A 70 4.81 0.86 -3.82
CA VAL A 70 5.46 2.14 -4.05
C VAL A 70 5.31 2.98 -2.80
N VAL A 71 6.42 3.49 -2.27
CA VAL A 71 6.46 4.40 -1.13
C VAL A 71 7.02 5.74 -1.60
N ILE A 72 6.18 6.77 -1.51
CA ILE A 72 6.48 8.14 -1.93
C ILE A 72 6.84 8.96 -0.70
N ASN A 73 7.88 9.78 -0.81
CA ASN A 73 8.44 10.61 0.26
C ASN A 73 8.74 9.79 1.52
N PRO A 74 9.58 8.73 1.41
CA PRO A 74 9.95 7.94 2.57
C PRO A 74 10.63 8.87 3.60
N GLU A 75 10.31 8.66 4.88
CA GLU A 75 10.74 9.49 6.01
C GLU A 75 10.13 10.90 6.10
N HIS A 76 9.19 11.28 5.22
CA HIS A 76 8.55 12.61 5.17
C HIS A 76 9.47 13.73 4.66
N GLU A 77 10.36 13.41 3.72
CA GLU A 77 11.20 14.38 3.02
C GLU A 77 10.94 14.23 1.52
N GLU A 78 10.47 15.29 0.85
CA GLU A 78 10.22 15.32 -0.61
C GLU A 78 11.47 15.08 -1.46
N ASP A 79 12.66 15.31 -0.91
CA ASP A 79 13.94 15.07 -1.59
C ASP A 79 14.39 13.60 -1.56
N ASN A 80 13.68 12.73 -0.82
CA ASN A 80 14.02 11.31 -0.77
C ASN A 80 13.43 10.56 -1.98
N ASP A 81 14.28 9.74 -2.61
CA ASP A 81 13.90 8.91 -3.75
C ASP A 81 12.74 7.97 -3.40
N THR A 82 11.75 7.89 -4.30
CA THR A 82 10.62 6.97 -4.21
C THR A 82 11.11 5.53 -4.19
N ILE A 83 10.67 4.75 -3.21
CA ILE A 83 11.03 3.34 -3.08
C ILE A 83 9.98 2.49 -3.80
N THR A 84 10.42 1.66 -4.73
CA THR A 84 9.56 0.67 -5.42
C THR A 84 10.02 -0.74 -5.09
N VAL A 85 9.10 -1.57 -4.64
CA VAL A 85 9.36 -2.97 -4.26
C VAL A 85 8.45 -3.89 -5.06
N GLY A 86 9.03 -4.80 -5.83
CA GLY A 86 8.31 -5.89 -6.47
C GLY A 86 8.13 -7.06 -5.52
N ILE A 87 6.92 -7.61 -5.44
CA ILE A 87 6.56 -8.71 -4.54
C ILE A 87 5.96 -9.83 -5.39
N VAL A 88 6.38 -11.07 -5.12
CA VAL A 88 5.75 -12.26 -5.69
C VAL A 88 5.49 -13.26 -4.57
N ARG A 89 4.22 -13.54 -4.29
CA ARG A 89 3.81 -14.54 -3.29
C ARG A 89 3.15 -15.72 -3.97
N ILE A 90 3.70 -16.92 -3.76
CA ILE A 90 3.11 -18.17 -4.23
C ILE A 90 2.53 -18.91 -3.02
N ILE A 91 1.27 -19.34 -3.12
CA ILE A 91 0.55 -20.04 -2.06
C ILE A 91 0.21 -21.45 -2.55
N PHE A 92 0.53 -22.44 -1.74
CA PHE A 92 0.20 -23.84 -1.94
C PHE A 92 -0.73 -24.29 -0.81
N LEU A 93 -1.87 -24.88 -1.16
CA LEU A 93 -2.82 -25.50 -0.23
C LEU A 93 -2.68 -27.02 -0.36
N PHE A 94 -2.29 -27.67 0.74
CA PHE A 94 -2.07 -29.10 0.86
C PHE A 94 -3.11 -29.74 1.78
#